data_AF-A0AAD9R6W9-F1
#
_entry.id   AF-A0AAD9R6W9-F1
#
_cell.length_a   1.000
_cell.length_b   1.000
_cell.length_c   1.000
_cell.angle_alpha   90.00
_cell.angle_beta   90.00
_cell.angle_gamma   90.00
#
_symmetry.space_group_name_H-M   'P 1'
#
loop_
_entity.id
_entity.type
_entity.pdbx_description
1 polymer ?
#
loop_
_entity_poly.entity_id
_entity_poly.type
_entity_poly.pdbx_seq_one_letter_code
_entity_poly.pdbx_strand_id
1 'polypeptide(L)'
;MERVEADEKDRPKELIKLIKAIVFLNPFEEVDASLKEEREKKEEEQRLQEEAARKKKAAATPVEAPKVYRSGVGKYIPQKTASRDADTAELEPLATKKKMKTSGGFKDFSSW
;
A
#
# COMPACT_ATOMS: atom_id res chain seq x y z
N MET A 1 9.85 -33.97 -35.63
CA MET A 1 10.69 -33.85 -34.43
C MET A 1 11.48 -35.14 -34.20
N GLU A 2 10.83 -36.29 -34.09
CA GLU A 2 11.50 -37.55 -33.74
C GLU A 2 12.41 -38.18 -34.83
N ARG A 3 12.31 -37.73 -36.08
CA ARG A 3 13.17 -38.24 -37.18
C ARG A 3 14.58 -37.63 -37.20
N VAL A 4 14.82 -36.57 -36.42
CA VAL A 4 16.14 -35.94 -36.34
C VAL A 4 16.97 -36.73 -35.35
N GLU A 5 18.13 -37.21 -35.79
CA GLU A 5 19.05 -37.96 -34.94
C GLU A 5 19.54 -37.08 -33.76
N ALA A 6 19.68 -37.71 -32.60
CA ALA A 6 20.25 -37.07 -31.41
C ALA A 6 21.78 -37.28 -31.35
N ASP A 7 22.47 -36.32 -30.76
CA ASP A 7 23.88 -36.42 -30.37
C ASP A 7 24.04 -37.19 -29.03
N GLU A 8 25.27 -37.46 -28.59
CA GLU A 8 25.59 -38.21 -27.34
C GLU A 8 24.98 -37.57 -26.06
N LYS A 9 24.53 -36.32 -26.14
CA LYS A 9 23.91 -35.55 -25.04
C LYS A 9 22.40 -35.36 -25.20
N ASP A 10 21.73 -36.21 -25.97
CA ASP A 10 20.28 -36.17 -26.25
C ASP A 10 19.82 -34.86 -26.92
N ARG A 11 20.72 -34.20 -27.66
CA ARG A 11 20.41 -32.96 -28.39
C ARG A 11 20.14 -33.27 -29.86
N PRO A 12 19.08 -32.73 -30.46
CA PRO A 12 18.88 -32.86 -31.91
C PRO A 12 20.08 -32.30 -32.69
N LYS A 13 20.57 -33.05 -33.68
CA LYS A 13 21.66 -32.60 -34.57
C LYS A 13 21.26 -31.36 -35.38
N GLU A 14 19.99 -31.29 -35.79
CA GLU A 14 19.41 -30.13 -36.45
C GLU A 14 18.56 -29.33 -35.48
N LEU A 15 18.66 -28.01 -35.56
CA LEU A 15 17.97 -27.10 -34.65
C LEU A 15 16.48 -26.98 -35.03
N ILE A 16 15.62 -27.48 -34.13
CA ILE A 16 14.16 -27.44 -34.27
C ILE A 16 13.61 -26.29 -33.42
N LYS A 17 12.91 -25.33 -34.03
CA LYS A 17 12.32 -24.16 -33.36
C LYS A 17 10.80 -24.13 -33.51
N LEU A 18 10.13 -23.58 -32.49
CA LEU A 18 8.72 -23.20 -32.58
C LEU A 18 8.61 -21.86 -33.31
N ILE A 19 7.93 -21.84 -34.44
CA ILE A 19 7.72 -20.62 -35.24
C ILE A 19 6.47 -19.87 -34.76
N LYS A 20 5.40 -20.61 -34.47
CA LYS A 20 4.11 -20.07 -34.04
C LYS A 20 3.38 -21.09 -33.18
N ALA A 21 2.68 -20.61 -32.16
CA ALA A 21 1.71 -21.39 -31.40
C ALA A 21 0.31 -20.81 -31.62
N ILE A 22 -0.68 -21.67 -31.84
CA ILE A 22 -2.08 -21.30 -32.02
C ILE A 22 -2.89 -22.17 -31.05
N VAL A 23 -3.69 -21.52 -30.21
CA VAL A 23 -4.64 -22.19 -29.33
C VAL A 23 -5.98 -22.21 -30.06
N PHE A 24 -6.45 -23.40 -30.44
CA PHE A 24 -7.70 -23.55 -31.19
C PHE A 24 -8.93 -23.49 -30.29
N LEU A 25 -8.81 -23.94 -29.05
CA LEU A 25 -9.86 -23.92 -28.04
C LEU A 25 -9.21 -23.56 -26.72
N ASN A 26 -9.57 -22.41 -26.15
CA ASN A 26 -9.10 -21.99 -24.85
C ASN A 26 -10.20 -22.22 -23.81
N PRO A 27 -10.08 -23.21 -22.91
CA PRO A 27 -11.09 -23.49 -21.89
C PRO A 27 -11.15 -22.42 -20.78
N PHE A 28 -10.24 -21.45 -20.76
CA PHE A 28 -10.14 -20.43 -19.72
C PHE A 28 -10.69 -19.06 -20.14
N GLU A 29 -11.34 -18.95 -21.30
CA GLU A 29 -11.88 -17.67 -21.78
C GLU A 29 -12.87 -17.03 -20.80
N GLU A 30 -13.73 -17.84 -20.17
CA GLU A 30 -14.71 -17.36 -19.18
C GLU A 30 -14.04 -16.82 -17.91
N VAL A 31 -12.97 -17.47 -17.47
CA VAL A 31 -12.20 -17.05 -16.29
C VAL A 31 -11.45 -15.75 -16.58
N ASP A 32 -10.84 -15.63 -17.76
CA ASP A 32 -10.18 -14.41 -18.18
C ASP A 32 -11.17 -13.24 -18.30
N ALA A 33 -12.41 -13.50 -18.72
CA ALA A 33 -13.46 -12.49 -18.78
C ALA A 33 -13.84 -12.00 -17.37
N SER A 34 -14.07 -12.91 -16.41
CA SER A 34 -14.43 -12.51 -15.05
C SER A 34 -13.32 -11.73 -14.35
N LEU A 35 -12.06 -12.12 -14.53
CA LEU A 35 -10.91 -11.39 -13.97
C LEU A 35 -10.74 -10.00 -14.59
N LYS A 36 -11.08 -9.81 -15.87
CA LYS A 36 -11.04 -8.48 -16.51
C LYS A 36 -12.13 -7.58 -15.93
N GLU A 37 -13.36 -8.08 -15.82
CA GLU A 37 -14.46 -7.31 -15.23
C GLU A 37 -14.17 -6.89 -13.79
N GLU A 38 -13.61 -7.78 -12.97
CA GLU A 38 -13.23 -7.45 -11.59
C GLU A 38 -12.12 -6.40 -11.53
N ARG A 39 -11.15 -6.45 -12.46
CA ARG A 39 -10.09 -5.44 -12.56
C ARG A 39 -10.65 -4.08 -12.97
N GLU A 40 -11.52 -4.04 -13.97
CA GLU A 40 -12.15 -2.79 -14.43
C GLU A 40 -13.00 -2.16 -13.33
N LYS A 41 -13.85 -2.95 -12.65
CA LYS A 41 -14.66 -2.48 -11.51
C LYS A 41 -13.77 -1.90 -10.40
N LYS A 42 -12.66 -2.59 -10.08
CA LYS A 42 -11.72 -2.13 -9.05
C LYS A 42 -11.00 -0.85 -9.46
N GLU A 43 -10.66 -0.68 -10.73
CA GLU A 43 -10.05 0.54 -11.26
C GLU A 43 -11.04 1.72 -11.21
N GLU A 44 -12.30 1.50 -11.58
CA GLU A 44 -13.36 2.51 -11.47
C GLU A 44 -13.61 2.92 -10.02
N GLU A 45 -13.70 1.96 -9.10
CA GLU A 45 -13.84 2.24 -7.67
C GLU A 45 -12.65 3.03 -7.14
N GLN A 46 -11.42 2.69 -7.55
CA GLN A 46 -10.22 3.45 -7.16
C GLN A 46 -10.25 4.87 -7.71
N ARG A 47 -10.63 5.06 -8.98
CA ARG A 47 -10.78 6.39 -9.57
C ARG A 47 -11.85 7.22 -8.87
N LEU A 48 -13.00 6.63 -8.55
CA LEU A 48 -14.07 7.31 -7.81
C LEU A 48 -13.63 7.67 -6.38
N GLN A 49 -12.91 6.77 -5.70
CA GLN A 49 -12.36 7.06 -4.37
C GLN A 49 -11.30 8.15 -4.43
N GLU A 50 -10.45 8.15 -5.45
CA GLU A 50 -9.42 9.19 -5.63
C GLU A 50 -10.05 10.54 -5.99
N GLU A 51 -11.06 10.57 -6.85
CA GLU A 51 -11.82 11.78 -7.16
C GLU A 51 -12.60 12.29 -5.94
N ALA A 52 -13.22 11.41 -5.16
CA ALA A 52 -13.89 11.77 -3.93
C ALA A 52 -12.88 12.27 -2.88
N ALA A 53 -11.71 11.65 -2.76
CA ALA A 53 -10.63 12.11 -1.88
C ALA A 53 -10.08 13.47 -2.34
N ARG A 54 -9.92 13.69 -3.65
CA ARG A 54 -9.48 14.96 -4.24
C ARG A 54 -10.52 16.06 -4.05
N LYS A 55 -11.81 15.77 -4.24
CA LYS A 55 -12.92 16.69 -3.96
C LYS A 55 -13.02 17.02 -2.47
N LYS A 56 -12.86 16.04 -1.57
CA LYS A 56 -12.79 16.29 -0.11
C LYS A 56 -11.58 17.13 0.28
N LYS A 57 -10.41 16.91 -0.33
CA LYS A 57 -9.20 17.72 -0.13
C LYS A 57 -9.33 19.14 -0.70
N ALA A 58 -10.11 19.33 -1.77
CA ALA A 58 -10.37 20.63 -2.37
C ALA A 58 -11.50 21.41 -1.66
N ALA A 59 -12.49 20.71 -1.12
CA ALA A 59 -13.59 21.28 -0.32
C ALA A 59 -13.18 21.56 1.13
N ALA A 60 -12.14 20.90 1.63
CA ALA A 60 -11.35 21.42 2.73
C ALA A 60 -10.66 22.70 2.25
N THR A 61 -11.31 23.84 2.50
CA THR A 61 -10.77 25.21 2.45
C THR A 61 -9.31 25.25 2.92
N PRO A 62 -8.49 26.17 2.35
CA PRO A 62 -7.03 26.08 2.42
C PRO A 62 -6.61 25.81 3.84
N VAL A 63 -5.75 24.81 4.03
CA VAL A 63 -5.09 24.53 5.31
C VAL A 63 -4.63 25.89 5.85
N GLU A 64 -5.39 26.45 6.78
CA GLU A 64 -5.08 27.75 7.35
C GLU A 64 -3.68 27.58 7.92
N ALA A 65 -2.74 28.33 7.35
CA ALA A 65 -1.35 28.21 7.76
C ALA A 65 -1.30 28.35 9.29
N PRO A 66 -0.56 27.45 9.98
CA PRO A 66 -0.60 27.40 11.43
C PRO A 66 -0.34 28.79 12.03
N LYS A 67 -1.23 29.22 12.92
CA LYS A 67 -1.27 30.60 13.42
C LYS A 67 0.08 30.97 14.05
N VAL A 68 0.70 32.01 13.48
CA VAL A 68 2.03 32.49 13.86
C VAL A 68 1.91 33.48 14.99
N TYR A 69 2.51 33.17 16.14
CA TYR A 69 2.50 34.04 17.33
C TYR A 69 3.79 34.85 17.49
N ARG A 70 4.94 34.35 16.97
CA ARG A 70 6.26 35.02 17.07
C ARG A 70 7.22 34.61 15.96
N SER A 71 8.30 35.36 15.74
CA SER A 71 9.42 34.96 14.89
C SER A 71 10.43 34.12 15.69
N GLY A 72 11.02 33.08 15.08
CA GLY A 72 12.04 32.22 15.70
C GLY A 72 11.50 30.94 16.38
N VAL A 73 12.26 30.38 17.33
CA VAL A 73 11.91 29.14 18.04
C VAL A 73 10.65 29.36 18.88
N GLY A 74 9.66 28.47 18.75
CA GLY A 74 8.37 28.58 19.45
C GLY A 74 7.30 29.40 18.72
N LYS A 75 7.49 29.69 17.43
CA LYS A 75 6.58 30.42 16.51
C LYS A 75 5.08 30.05 16.61
N TYR A 76 4.75 28.82 16.96
CA TYR A 76 3.38 28.29 17.00
C TYR A 76 2.82 28.08 18.43
N ILE A 77 3.52 28.55 19.47
CA ILE A 77 3.11 28.36 20.87
C ILE A 77 2.49 29.67 21.41
N PRO A 78 1.23 29.66 21.89
CA PRO A 78 0.60 30.83 22.51
C PRO A 78 1.27 31.16 23.86
N GLN A 79 1.50 32.44 24.14
CA GLN A 79 2.20 32.88 25.38
C GLN A 79 1.34 32.77 26.64
N LYS A 80 0.02 32.77 26.48
CA LYS A 80 -0.92 32.51 27.58
C LYS A 80 -1.26 31.03 27.48
N THR A 81 -0.89 30.24 28.48
CA THR A 81 -1.61 29.00 28.74
C THR A 81 -3.08 29.39 28.74
N ALA A 82 -3.90 28.81 27.86
CA ALA A 82 -5.34 28.90 28.03
C ALA A 82 -5.58 28.55 29.50
N SER A 83 -6.09 29.52 30.27
CA SER A 83 -6.37 29.32 31.68
C SER A 83 -7.21 28.06 31.74
N ARG A 84 -6.62 26.96 32.24
CA ARG A 84 -7.41 25.85 32.74
C ARG A 84 -8.16 26.48 33.89
N ASP A 85 -9.47 26.58 33.75
CA ASP A 85 -10.36 26.93 34.84
C ASP A 85 -9.89 26.16 36.07
N ALA A 86 -9.40 26.92 37.04
CA ALA A 86 -8.87 26.42 38.29
C ALA A 86 -10.06 26.15 39.20
N ASP A 87 -10.81 25.09 38.87
CA ASP A 87 -11.65 24.41 39.84
C ASP A 87 -11.18 22.96 39.94
N THR A 88 -10.98 22.53 41.18
CA THR A 88 -10.50 21.21 41.63
C THR A 88 -8.97 21.07 41.67
N ALA A 89 -8.43 21.56 42.77
CA ALA A 89 -7.27 20.98 43.43
C ALA A 89 -7.51 19.48 43.64
N GLU A 90 -6.60 18.64 43.15
CA GLU A 90 -6.10 17.49 43.91
C GLU A 90 -4.84 16.94 43.22
N LEU A 91 -3.77 16.91 44.03
CA LEU A 91 -2.49 16.32 43.71
C LEU A 91 -2.63 14.79 43.74
N GLU A 92 -2.65 14.13 42.58
CA GLU A 92 -2.32 12.70 42.50
C GLU A 92 -1.24 12.44 41.44
N PRO A 93 -0.10 11.81 41.80
CA PRO A 93 0.88 11.38 40.82
C PRO A 93 0.42 10.05 40.21
N LEU A 94 -0.13 10.07 39.00
CA LEU A 94 -0.45 8.84 38.28
C LEU A 94 0.84 8.12 37.82
N ALA A 95 0.96 6.88 38.29
CA ALA A 95 2.07 5.97 38.12
C ALA A 95 2.58 5.82 36.67
N THR A 96 3.90 5.72 36.55
CA THR A 96 4.63 5.42 35.32
C THR A 96 4.22 4.06 34.76
N LYS A 97 3.52 4.07 33.61
CA LYS A 97 3.20 2.85 32.87
C LYS A 97 4.51 2.24 32.33
N LYS A 98 4.85 1.06 32.85
CA LYS A 98 6.01 0.25 32.45
C LYS A 98 5.97 -0.04 30.94
N LYS A 99 7.13 0.03 30.28
CA LYS A 99 7.34 -0.37 28.88
C LYS A 99 6.80 -1.79 28.63
N MET A 100 5.88 -1.95 27.69
CA MET A 100 5.56 -3.26 27.12
C MET A 100 6.79 -3.75 26.34
N LYS A 101 7.35 -4.88 26.77
CA LYS A 101 8.39 -5.58 26.03
C LYS A 101 7.72 -6.28 24.84
N THR A 102 7.99 -5.82 23.62
CA THR A 102 7.60 -6.50 22.39
C THR A 102 8.43 -7.79 22.23
N SER A 103 8.07 -8.84 22.96
CA SER A 103 8.58 -10.20 22.70
C SER A 103 7.72 -10.84 21.61
N GLY A 104 8.06 -10.57 20.35
CA GLY A 104 7.41 -11.17 19.19
C GLY A 104 8.30 -10.98 17.99
N GLY A 105 9.34 -11.82 17.87
CA GLY A 105 10.27 -11.79 16.76
C GLY A 105 9.56 -12.15 15.45
N PHE A 106 9.41 -11.16 14.57
CA PHE A 106 9.15 -11.38 13.15
C PHE A 106 10.37 -12.11 12.57
N LYS A 107 10.18 -13.30 12.00
CA LYS A 107 11.24 -14.10 11.36
C LYS A 107 11.21 -13.91 9.85
N ASP A 108 12.39 -13.84 9.25
CA ASP A 108 12.61 -13.77 7.80
C ASP A 108 12.09 -15.02 7.06
N PHE A 109 11.52 -14.79 5.88
CA PHE A 109 10.93 -15.79 4.98
C PHE A 109 11.93 -16.42 4.01
N SER A 110 13.21 -16.52 4.37
CA SER A 110 14.28 -16.97 3.45
C SER A 110 14.26 -18.47 3.11
N SER A 111 13.15 -19.16 3.34
CA SER A 111 12.96 -20.57 2.98
C SER A 111 11.54 -20.92 2.53
N TRP A 112 10.80 -19.97 1.96
CA TRP A 112 9.70 -20.28 1.06
C TRP A 112 10.25 -20.42 -0.37
#